data_AF-A0A293MC36-F1
#
_entry.id   AF-A0A293MC36-F1
#
_cell.length_a   1.000
_cell.length_b   1.000
_cell.length_c   1.000
_cell.angle_alpha   90.00
_cell.angle_beta   90.00
_cell.angle_gamma   90.00
#
_symmetry.space_group_name_H-M   'P 1'
#
loop_
_entity.id
_entity.type
_entity.pdbx_description
1 polymer ?
#
loop_
_entity_poly.entity_id
_entity_poly.type
_entity_poly.pdbx_seq_one_letter_code
_entity_poly.pdbx_strand_id
1 'polypeptide(L)'
;MTFSPEELLGMILSYAKEFASVAARQPIKDVVVTVPAFFNQAERRAMARAVSLADLKLLQLIGDNTAVALNYGVFRRKEFNDTPVNILFYDMGTGSTTATVVSYQTVKTKEKGFVETHPQLSVKGVGYDRTLGGLEFKLRLGKLFAKEFNAMKKCSKDVFDNKRGLAKLLKEADRVKRVLSANADHIAQVENVMEDVDFKHPITRAEFEELSTDLFERVASPLRMALDSAGMTLAEIDQVILVGGSTRIPKVQQKLQEVVEGRELGKSLNADEAAALGAAYQAAYLSKGFKVKVFHVKDANLFPIQVDFTREVDTNGKKGLKHVRRLLFSKNNLYPQKKVMTFTRHVEDFDIFVNYGDLSFLGEQELKNFGSLNITASKSSRILAL
;
A
#
# COMPACT_ATOMS: atom_id res chain seq x y z
N MET A 1 -11.97 3.19 28.24
CA MET A 1 -10.85 3.90 27.57
C MET A 1 -11.07 3.78 26.08
N THR A 2 -10.93 4.87 25.34
CA THR A 2 -11.04 4.91 23.88
C THR A 2 -9.65 5.20 23.33
N PHE A 3 -9.14 4.35 22.45
CA PHE A 3 -7.85 4.54 21.80
C PHE A 3 -8.04 5.03 20.37
N SER A 4 -7.18 5.96 19.96
CA SER A 4 -7.04 6.35 18.56
C SER A 4 -6.37 5.23 17.74
N PRO A 5 -6.59 5.19 16.40
CA PRO A 5 -5.86 4.28 15.53
C PRO A 5 -4.34 4.39 15.67
N GLU A 6 -3.80 5.60 15.84
CA GLU A 6 -2.37 5.84 16.02
C GLU A 6 -1.82 5.24 17.32
N GLU A 7 -2.59 5.29 18.41
CA GLU A 7 -2.21 4.65 19.68
C GLU A 7 -2.21 3.13 19.56
N LEU A 8 -3.24 2.55 18.92
CA LEU A 8 -3.30 1.10 18.69
C LEU A 8 -2.15 0.62 17.80
N LEU A 9 -1.84 1.37 16.73
CA LEU A 9 -0.69 1.08 15.88
C LEU A 9 0.63 1.25 16.66
N GLY A 10 0.75 2.27 17.51
CA GLY A 10 1.90 2.46 18.38
C GLY A 10 2.14 1.28 19.32
N MET A 11 1.08 0.70 19.89
CA MET A 11 1.17 -0.51 20.72
C MET A 11 1.68 -1.72 19.91
N ILE A 12 1.17 -1.93 18.69
CA ILE A 12 1.62 -3.01 17.80
C ILE A 12 3.10 -2.83 17.44
N LEU A 13 3.53 -1.61 17.11
CA LEU A 13 4.92 -1.30 16.80
C LEU A 13 5.84 -1.47 18.00
N SER A 14 5.38 -1.10 19.20
CA SER A 14 6.12 -1.31 20.45
C SER A 14 6.36 -2.80 20.69
N TYR A 15 5.32 -3.62 20.50
CA TYR A 15 5.44 -5.08 20.57
C TYR A 15 6.43 -5.61 19.51
N ALA A 16 6.33 -5.15 18.26
CA ALA A 16 7.27 -5.55 17.20
C ALA A 16 8.72 -5.14 17.49
N LYS A 17 8.95 -3.94 18.06
CA LYS A 17 10.26 -3.46 18.54
C LYS A 17 10.83 -4.38 19.61
N GLU A 18 10.01 -4.87 20.52
CA GLU A 18 10.42 -5.82 21.56
C GLU A 18 10.91 -7.13 20.96
N PHE A 19 10.13 -7.76 20.05
CA PHE A 19 10.59 -8.97 19.35
C PHE A 19 11.89 -8.75 18.60
N ALA A 20 11.98 -7.66 17.83
CA ALA A 20 13.16 -7.35 17.06
C ALA A 20 14.38 -7.14 17.95
N SER A 21 14.20 -6.48 19.11
CA SER A 21 15.29 -6.22 20.07
C SER A 21 15.77 -7.51 20.75
N VAL A 22 14.85 -8.40 21.11
CA VAL A 22 15.18 -9.72 21.68
C VAL A 22 15.91 -10.58 20.64
N ALA A 23 15.39 -10.66 19.42
CA ALA A 23 15.99 -11.45 18.34
C ALA A 23 17.39 -10.93 17.96
N ALA A 24 17.56 -9.61 17.88
CA ALA A 24 18.84 -8.98 17.56
C ALA A 24 19.80 -8.87 18.76
N ARG A 25 19.32 -9.17 19.99
CA ARG A 25 20.05 -9.01 21.25
C ARG A 25 20.62 -7.60 21.45
N GLN A 26 19.92 -6.59 20.93
CA GLN A 26 20.32 -5.19 21.02
C GLN A 26 19.08 -4.27 20.88
N PRO A 27 19.12 -3.06 21.43
CA PRO A 27 17.99 -2.13 21.32
C PRO A 27 17.81 -1.65 19.88
N ILE A 28 16.57 -1.72 19.38
CA ILE A 28 16.18 -1.17 18.08
C ILE A 28 15.66 0.26 18.26
N LYS A 29 16.25 1.21 17.51
CA LYS A 29 15.92 2.64 17.61
C LYS A 29 15.41 3.26 16.32
N ASP A 30 15.86 2.74 15.18
CA ASP A 30 15.56 3.29 13.86
C ASP A 30 14.66 2.31 13.09
N VAL A 31 13.70 2.83 12.31
CA VAL A 31 12.75 1.99 11.56
C VAL A 31 12.42 2.60 10.19
N VAL A 32 12.26 1.71 9.20
CA VAL A 32 11.54 2.00 7.95
C VAL A 32 10.25 1.21 7.98
N VAL A 33 9.13 1.87 7.67
CA VAL A 33 7.80 1.24 7.70
C VAL A 33 7.23 1.21 6.30
N THR A 34 6.74 0.05 5.86
CA THR A 34 6.00 -0.09 4.61
C THR A 34 4.59 0.48 4.76
N VAL A 35 4.12 1.22 3.77
CA VAL A 35 2.75 1.74 3.70
C VAL A 35 2.15 1.44 2.33
N PRO A 36 0.83 1.24 2.21
CA PRO A 36 0.19 1.13 0.91
C PRO A 36 0.48 2.35 0.05
N ALA A 37 0.77 2.16 -1.23
CA ALA A 37 1.12 3.24 -2.14
C ALA A 37 0.07 4.37 -2.17
N PHE A 38 -1.21 4.01 -2.03
CA PHE A 38 -2.36 4.92 -2.01
C PHE A 38 -2.56 5.71 -0.70
N PHE A 39 -1.69 5.54 0.31
CA PHE A 39 -1.77 6.34 1.52
C PHE A 39 -1.54 7.81 1.22
N ASN A 40 -2.52 8.64 1.55
CA ASN A 40 -2.40 10.08 1.44
C ASN A 40 -1.53 10.65 2.58
N GLN A 41 -1.27 11.95 2.57
CA GLN A 41 -0.41 12.59 3.55
C GLN A 41 -0.97 12.55 4.98
N ALA A 42 -2.29 12.53 5.17
CA ALA A 42 -2.88 12.39 6.50
C ALA A 42 -2.60 11.00 7.07
N GLU A 43 -2.81 9.95 6.27
CA GLU A 43 -2.53 8.55 6.63
C GLU A 43 -1.04 8.32 6.89
N ARG A 44 -0.16 8.90 6.05
CA ARG A 44 1.30 8.86 6.25
C ARG A 44 1.73 9.56 7.54
N ARG A 45 1.12 10.70 7.89
CA ARG A 45 1.40 11.40 9.17
C ARG A 45 0.88 10.61 10.37
N ALA A 46 -0.29 9.98 10.26
CA ALA A 46 -0.83 9.09 11.30
C ALA A 46 0.12 7.92 11.56
N MET A 47 0.66 7.30 10.50
CA MET A 47 1.70 6.28 10.60
C MET A 47 2.96 6.83 11.28
N ALA A 48 3.47 7.98 10.86
CA ALA A 48 4.65 8.60 11.48
C ALA A 48 4.44 8.90 12.98
N ARG A 49 3.23 9.35 13.36
CA ARG A 49 2.85 9.55 14.76
C ARG A 49 2.84 8.25 15.54
N ALA A 50 2.27 7.17 14.99
CA ALA A 50 2.28 5.85 15.62
C ALA A 50 3.73 5.34 15.86
N VAL A 51 4.65 5.57 14.91
CA VAL A 51 6.07 5.25 15.09
C VAL A 51 6.69 6.05 16.24
N SER A 52 6.38 7.35 16.34
CA SER A 52 6.84 8.18 17.45
C SER A 52 6.29 7.72 18.81
N LEU A 53 5.04 7.26 18.87
CA LEU A 53 4.43 6.70 20.09
C LEU A 53 5.10 5.39 20.54
N ALA A 54 5.72 4.65 19.61
CA ALA A 54 6.48 3.44 19.89
C ALA A 54 7.95 3.70 20.27
N ASP A 55 8.35 4.96 20.45
CA ASP A 55 9.73 5.36 20.74
C ASP A 55 10.72 4.82 19.69
N LEU A 56 10.34 4.97 18.42
CA LEU A 56 11.16 4.63 17.26
C LEU A 56 11.41 5.90 16.43
N LYS A 57 12.61 6.02 15.88
CA LYS A 57 12.95 7.04 14.90
C LYS A 57 12.58 6.54 13.51
N LEU A 58 11.57 7.16 12.92
CA LEU A 58 11.19 6.90 11.54
C LEU A 58 12.26 7.43 10.58
N LEU A 59 12.92 6.52 9.85
CA LEU A 59 13.86 6.87 8.78
C LEU A 59 13.12 7.17 7.47
N GLN A 60 12.13 6.36 7.12
CA GLN A 60 11.34 6.51 5.90
C GLN A 60 10.04 5.72 5.97
N LEU A 61 8.97 6.25 5.36
CA LEU A 61 7.82 5.44 4.91
C LEU A 61 8.05 5.06 3.45
N ILE A 62 8.06 3.76 3.16
CA ILE A 62 8.28 3.21 1.81
C ILE A 62 7.00 2.55 1.31
N GLY A 63 6.71 2.62 0.01
CA GLY A 63 5.62 1.83 -0.57
C GLY A 63 5.82 0.34 -0.33
N ASP A 64 4.74 -0.39 -0.05
CA ASP A 64 4.70 -1.86 0.04
C ASP A 64 5.38 -2.53 -1.16
N ASN A 65 4.88 -2.30 -2.38
CA ASN A 65 5.45 -2.85 -3.59
C ASN A 65 6.80 -2.23 -3.95
N THR A 66 7.09 -1.00 -3.53
CA THR A 66 8.42 -0.40 -3.67
C THR A 66 9.46 -1.15 -2.84
N ALA A 67 9.11 -1.57 -1.62
CA ALA A 67 9.98 -2.38 -0.78
C ALA A 67 10.16 -3.79 -1.36
N VAL A 68 9.09 -4.42 -1.86
CA VAL A 68 9.18 -5.71 -2.56
C VAL A 68 10.09 -5.61 -3.78
N ALA A 69 9.94 -4.56 -4.58
CA ALA A 69 10.77 -4.27 -5.73
C ALA A 69 12.24 -4.04 -5.33
N LEU A 70 12.49 -3.33 -4.24
CA LEU A 70 13.85 -3.17 -3.72
C LEU A 70 14.46 -4.52 -3.37
N ASN A 71 13.72 -5.37 -2.65
CA ASN A 71 14.15 -6.73 -2.32
C ASN A 71 14.41 -7.57 -3.58
N TYR A 72 13.56 -7.46 -4.61
CA TYR A 72 13.77 -8.11 -5.90
C TYR A 72 15.10 -7.69 -6.54
N GLY A 73 15.34 -6.38 -6.59
CA GLY A 73 16.46 -5.80 -7.32
C GLY A 73 17.81 -6.00 -6.63
N VAL A 74 17.87 -5.94 -5.30
CA VAL A 74 19.15 -6.03 -4.57
C VAL A 74 19.88 -7.37 -4.74
N PHE A 75 19.16 -8.46 -4.99
CA PHE A 75 19.75 -9.77 -5.29
C PHE A 75 20.06 -9.97 -6.78
N ARG A 76 19.49 -9.15 -7.66
CA ARG A 76 19.60 -9.24 -9.13
C ARG A 76 20.37 -8.07 -9.76
N ARG A 77 21.17 -7.37 -8.98
CA ARG A 77 21.89 -6.15 -9.39
C ARG A 77 22.69 -6.28 -10.68
N LYS A 78 23.22 -7.48 -10.96
CA LYS A 78 24.06 -7.76 -12.14
C LYS A 78 23.25 -8.02 -13.41
N GLU A 79 21.94 -8.23 -13.28
CA GLU A 79 21.04 -8.48 -14.40
C GLU A 79 20.55 -7.18 -15.04
N PHE A 80 20.68 -6.05 -14.34
CA PHE A 80 20.27 -4.74 -14.85
C PHE A 80 21.42 -4.03 -15.57
N ASN A 81 21.11 -3.42 -16.71
CA ASN A 81 22.00 -2.56 -17.47
C ASN A 81 21.29 -1.23 -17.80
N ASP A 82 21.74 -0.49 -18.80
CA ASP A 82 21.13 0.78 -19.22
C ASP A 82 19.78 0.60 -19.94
N THR A 83 19.45 -0.61 -20.39
CA THR A 83 18.13 -0.97 -20.93
C THR A 83 17.13 -1.20 -19.78
N PRO A 84 15.98 -0.51 -19.78
CA PRO A 84 14.96 -0.70 -18.77
C PRO A 84 14.37 -2.11 -18.79
N VAL A 85 14.27 -2.73 -17.61
CA VAL A 85 13.49 -3.96 -17.36
C VAL A 85 12.26 -3.58 -16.55
N ASN A 86 11.07 -3.79 -17.10
CA ASN A 86 9.80 -3.40 -16.49
C ASN A 86 9.11 -4.62 -15.89
N ILE A 87 8.85 -4.55 -14.58
CA ILE A 87 8.22 -5.62 -13.82
C ILE A 87 6.97 -5.08 -13.15
N LEU A 88 5.87 -5.82 -13.28
CA LEU A 88 4.62 -5.53 -12.58
C LEU A 88 4.54 -6.39 -11.32
N PHE A 89 4.53 -5.74 -10.16
CA PHE A 89 4.28 -6.40 -8.88
C PHE A 89 2.79 -6.29 -8.55
N TYR A 90 2.11 -7.43 -8.39
CA TYR A 90 0.71 -7.48 -7.99
C TYR A 90 0.59 -8.05 -6.58
N ASP A 91 0.21 -7.21 -5.63
CA ASP A 91 0.02 -7.56 -4.22
C ASP A 91 -1.47 -7.60 -3.87
N MET A 92 -1.98 -8.78 -3.51
CA MET A 92 -3.29 -8.90 -2.86
C MET A 92 -3.11 -9.39 -1.42
N GLY A 93 -3.17 -8.45 -0.49
CA GLY A 93 -3.04 -8.70 0.94
C GLY A 93 -4.36 -9.02 1.63
N THR A 94 -4.45 -8.70 2.92
CA THR A 94 -5.67 -8.92 3.72
C THR A 94 -6.69 -7.81 3.51
N GLY A 95 -6.26 -6.55 3.48
CA GLY A 95 -7.17 -5.38 3.44
C GLY A 95 -7.34 -4.74 2.06
N SER A 96 -6.32 -4.84 1.20
CA SER A 96 -6.27 -4.11 -0.08
C SER A 96 -5.47 -4.87 -1.12
N THR A 97 -5.61 -4.41 -2.37
CA THR A 97 -4.86 -4.88 -3.53
C THR A 97 -4.11 -3.72 -4.17
N THR A 98 -2.84 -3.90 -4.50
CA THR A 98 -2.01 -2.91 -5.17
C THR A 98 -1.23 -3.56 -6.30
N ALA A 99 -1.30 -2.98 -7.50
CA ALA A 99 -0.42 -3.31 -8.61
C ALA A 99 0.55 -2.15 -8.87
N THR A 100 1.82 -2.45 -9.11
CA THR A 100 2.87 -1.44 -9.29
C THR A 100 3.77 -1.84 -10.44
N VAL A 101 3.85 -0.99 -11.46
CA VAL A 101 4.83 -1.11 -12.55
C VAL A 101 6.13 -0.47 -12.09
N VAL A 102 7.20 -1.24 -12.07
CA VAL A 102 8.54 -0.80 -11.66
C VAL A 102 9.50 -1.05 -12.80
N SER A 103 10.30 -0.04 -13.12
CA SER A 103 11.36 -0.12 -14.12
C SER A 103 12.71 -0.15 -13.44
N TYR A 104 13.55 -1.12 -13.81
CA TYR A 104 14.92 -1.28 -13.34
C TYR A 104 15.90 -0.92 -14.43
N GLN A 105 16.88 -0.09 -14.11
CA GLN A 105 17.98 0.26 -15.03
C GLN A 105 19.19 0.73 -14.22
N THR A 106 20.36 0.74 -14.83
CA THR A 106 21.55 1.37 -14.26
C THR A 106 21.53 2.87 -14.56
N VAL A 107 21.95 3.66 -13.58
CA VAL A 107 22.07 5.11 -13.70
C VAL A 107 23.46 5.54 -13.28
N LYS A 108 23.99 6.54 -13.98
CA LYS A 108 25.27 7.18 -13.64
C LYS A 108 24.99 8.32 -12.68
N THR A 109 25.53 8.25 -11.47
CA THR A 109 25.47 9.33 -10.48
C THR A 109 26.86 9.91 -10.26
N LYS A 110 26.92 11.24 -10.07
CA LYS A 110 28.15 11.92 -9.67
C LYS A 110 28.11 12.11 -8.16
N GLU A 111 28.87 11.31 -7.44
CA GLU A 111 29.07 11.48 -6.01
C GLU A 111 30.54 11.79 -5.73
N LYS A 112 30.79 12.86 -4.95
CA LYS A 112 32.14 13.30 -4.54
C LYS A 112 33.15 13.45 -5.70
N GLY A 113 32.68 13.82 -6.89
CA GLY A 113 33.52 14.03 -8.08
C GLY A 113 33.78 12.77 -8.91
N PHE A 114 33.35 11.59 -8.47
CA PHE A 114 33.45 10.34 -9.22
C PHE A 114 32.11 9.98 -9.87
N VAL A 115 32.16 9.45 -11.10
CA VAL A 115 30.99 8.88 -11.76
C VAL A 115 30.89 7.43 -11.34
N GLU A 116 29.83 7.09 -10.63
CA GLU A 116 29.51 5.70 -10.27
C GLU A 116 28.25 5.27 -11.01
N THR A 117 28.20 3.99 -11.39
CA THR A 117 27.03 3.39 -12.04
C THR A 117 26.36 2.44 -11.05
N HIS A 118 25.11 2.74 -10.70
CA HIS A 118 24.34 1.94 -9.76
C HIS A 118 22.99 1.54 -10.35
N PRO A 119 22.45 0.37 -9.99
CA PRO A 119 21.08 0.03 -10.33
C PRO A 119 20.11 0.97 -9.62
N GLN A 120 19.05 1.35 -10.33
CA GLN A 120 17.94 2.15 -9.86
C GLN A 120 16.64 1.42 -10.18
N LEU A 121 15.73 1.40 -9.21
CA LEU A 121 14.32 1.10 -9.47
C LEU A 121 13.53 2.41 -9.52
N SER A 122 12.57 2.47 -10.43
CA SER A 122 11.67 3.61 -10.59
C SER A 122 10.24 3.13 -10.75
N VAL A 123 9.37 3.53 -9.83
CA VAL A 123 7.94 3.26 -9.93
C VAL A 123 7.37 4.10 -11.07
N LYS A 124 6.74 3.45 -12.06
CA LYS A 124 6.20 4.09 -13.26
C LYS A 124 4.70 4.36 -13.15
N GLY A 125 3.97 3.42 -12.56
CA GLY A 125 2.53 3.53 -12.38
C GLY A 125 2.05 2.63 -11.26
N VAL A 126 0.99 3.06 -10.60
CA VAL A 126 0.33 2.34 -9.53
C VAL A 126 -1.16 2.32 -9.79
N GLY A 127 -1.75 1.15 -9.59
CA GLY A 127 -3.19 0.93 -9.53
C GLY A 127 -3.53 0.15 -8.26
N TYR A 128 -4.72 0.34 -7.73
CA TYR A 128 -5.07 -0.24 -6.43
C TYR A 128 -6.58 -0.38 -6.27
N ASP A 129 -6.96 -1.20 -5.29
CA ASP A 129 -8.30 -1.28 -4.74
C ASP A 129 -8.18 -1.37 -3.22
N ARG A 130 -8.67 -0.34 -2.51
CA ARG A 130 -8.50 -0.18 -1.07
C ARG A 130 -9.34 -1.16 -0.23
N THR A 131 -10.31 -1.82 -0.84
CA THR A 131 -11.26 -2.70 -0.14
C THR A 131 -11.25 -4.14 -0.65
N LEU A 132 -10.50 -4.42 -1.71
CA LEU A 132 -10.33 -5.78 -2.23
C LEU A 132 -9.17 -6.47 -1.50
N GLY A 133 -9.47 -7.50 -0.69
CA GLY A 133 -8.45 -8.29 -0.01
C GLY A 133 -9.01 -9.52 0.70
N GLY A 134 -8.11 -10.29 1.32
CA GLY A 134 -8.40 -11.53 2.03
C GLY A 134 -9.48 -11.45 3.14
N LEU A 135 -9.71 -10.26 3.71
CA LEU A 135 -10.72 -10.00 4.72
C LEU A 135 -12.13 -10.11 4.14
N GLU A 136 -12.37 -9.56 2.95
CA GLU A 136 -13.69 -9.57 2.32
C GLU A 136 -14.17 -11.00 1.99
N PHE A 137 -13.25 -11.87 1.54
CA PHE A 137 -13.51 -13.31 1.37
C PHE A 137 -13.84 -13.99 2.70
N LYS A 138 -13.07 -13.68 3.74
CA LYS A 138 -13.28 -14.21 5.10
C LYS A 138 -14.64 -13.80 5.65
N LEU A 139 -15.04 -12.53 5.47
CA LEU A 139 -16.33 -12.01 5.95
C LEU A 139 -17.50 -12.67 5.24
N ARG A 140 -17.42 -12.89 3.92
CA ARG A 140 -18.43 -13.62 3.15
C ARG A 140 -18.61 -15.05 3.65
N LEU A 141 -17.52 -15.80 3.78
CA LEU A 141 -17.55 -17.17 4.35
C LEU A 141 -18.07 -17.19 5.79
N GLY A 142 -17.63 -16.25 6.63
CA GLY A 142 -18.11 -16.16 8.01
C GLY A 142 -19.61 -15.86 8.09
N LYS A 143 -20.12 -15.01 7.19
CA LYS A 143 -21.56 -14.71 7.09
C LYS A 143 -22.36 -15.92 6.60
N LEU A 144 -21.83 -16.69 5.64
CA LEU A 144 -22.42 -17.97 5.23
C LEU A 144 -22.51 -18.91 6.44
N PHE A 145 -21.40 -19.15 7.15
CA PHE A 145 -21.38 -20.06 8.29
C PHE A 145 -22.30 -19.63 9.43
N ALA A 146 -22.40 -18.32 9.71
CA ALA A 146 -23.34 -17.80 10.70
C ALA A 146 -24.80 -18.07 10.31
N LYS A 147 -25.15 -17.86 9.03
CA LYS A 147 -26.49 -18.17 8.51
C LYS A 147 -26.80 -19.66 8.59
N GLU A 148 -25.86 -20.52 8.17
CA GLU A 148 -26.02 -21.97 8.21
C GLU A 148 -26.14 -22.50 9.65
N PHE A 149 -25.37 -21.95 10.59
CA PHE A 149 -25.49 -22.28 12.00
C PHE A 149 -26.87 -21.92 12.55
N ASN A 150 -27.38 -20.73 12.26
CA ASN A 150 -28.74 -20.33 12.67
C ASN A 150 -29.82 -21.21 12.01
N ALA A 151 -29.61 -21.64 10.75
CA ALA A 151 -30.53 -22.51 10.03
C ALA A 151 -30.68 -23.90 10.67
N MET A 152 -29.70 -24.32 11.49
CA MET A 152 -29.82 -25.55 12.30
C MET A 152 -30.92 -25.46 13.36
N LYS A 153 -31.36 -24.24 13.74
CA LYS A 153 -32.43 -23.98 14.73
C LYS A 153 -32.22 -24.69 16.08
N LYS A 154 -30.97 -24.83 16.51
CA LYS A 154 -30.60 -25.50 17.78
C LYS A 154 -30.30 -24.55 18.93
N CYS A 155 -30.20 -23.24 18.67
CA CYS A 155 -29.95 -22.23 19.68
C CYS A 155 -31.17 -21.33 19.87
N SER A 156 -31.29 -20.76 21.06
CA SER A 156 -32.37 -19.83 21.42
C SER A 156 -32.25 -18.45 20.78
N LYS A 157 -31.02 -18.04 20.42
CA LYS A 157 -30.69 -16.73 19.86
C LYS A 157 -29.95 -16.83 18.53
N ASP A 158 -29.92 -15.72 17.82
CA ASP A 158 -29.11 -15.55 16.62
C ASP A 158 -27.62 -15.46 16.99
N VAL A 159 -26.76 -16.21 16.29
CA VAL A 159 -25.30 -16.14 16.49
C VAL A 159 -24.70 -14.77 16.17
N PHE A 160 -25.35 -13.95 15.35
CA PHE A 160 -24.94 -12.56 15.10
C PHE A 160 -24.99 -11.71 16.37
N ASP A 161 -25.84 -12.06 17.34
CA ASP A 161 -25.89 -11.41 18.66
C ASP A 161 -24.85 -11.99 19.64
N ASN A 162 -24.22 -13.12 19.30
CA ASN A 162 -23.20 -13.76 20.11
C ASN A 162 -21.79 -13.48 19.57
N LYS A 163 -21.13 -12.46 20.14
CA LYS A 163 -19.77 -12.05 19.75
C LYS A 163 -18.74 -13.19 19.80
N ARG A 164 -18.86 -14.11 20.76
CA ARG A 164 -17.92 -15.23 20.92
C ARG A 164 -18.13 -16.29 19.82
N GLY A 165 -19.37 -16.67 19.56
CA GLY A 165 -19.73 -17.62 18.50
C GLY A 165 -19.37 -17.08 17.13
N LEU A 166 -19.68 -15.81 16.86
CA LEU A 166 -19.31 -15.15 15.61
C LEU A 166 -17.78 -15.11 15.41
N ALA A 167 -17.01 -14.80 16.45
CA ALA A 167 -15.55 -14.81 16.38
C ALA A 167 -14.99 -16.22 16.06
N LYS A 168 -15.59 -17.28 16.62
CA LYS A 168 -15.21 -18.66 16.30
C LYS A 168 -15.50 -19.01 14.84
N LEU A 169 -16.68 -18.67 14.33
CA LEU A 169 -17.04 -18.90 12.92
C LEU A 169 -16.15 -18.11 11.96
N LEU A 170 -15.81 -16.86 12.29
CA LEU A 170 -14.88 -16.05 11.51
C LEU A 170 -13.46 -16.63 11.49
N LYS A 171 -13.01 -17.22 12.60
CA LYS A 171 -11.71 -17.93 12.65
C LYS A 171 -11.72 -19.15 11.72
N GLU A 172 -12.81 -19.90 11.71
CA GLU A 172 -12.96 -21.06 10.83
C GLU A 172 -13.09 -20.66 9.36
N ALA A 173 -13.80 -19.58 9.05
CA ALA A 173 -13.88 -19.03 7.69
C ALA A 173 -12.50 -18.71 7.11
N ASP A 174 -11.59 -18.15 7.91
CA ASP A 174 -10.23 -17.87 7.46
C ASP A 174 -9.38 -19.14 7.25
N ARG A 175 -9.65 -20.20 8.04
CA ARG A 175 -9.04 -21.53 7.85
C ARG A 175 -9.54 -22.17 6.56
N VAL A 176 -10.85 -22.21 6.37
CA VAL A 176 -11.51 -22.77 5.17
C VAL A 176 -11.00 -22.09 3.92
N LYS A 177 -10.95 -20.75 3.88
CA LYS A 177 -10.39 -19.97 2.75
C LYS A 177 -9.00 -20.47 2.34
N ARG A 178 -8.12 -20.71 3.33
CA ARG A 178 -6.76 -21.22 3.08
C ARG A 178 -6.77 -22.66 2.59
N VAL A 179 -7.59 -23.54 3.20
CA VAL A 179 -7.71 -24.94 2.79
C VAL A 179 -8.24 -25.07 1.36
N LEU A 180 -9.27 -24.30 1.00
CA LEU A 180 -9.86 -24.30 -0.34
C LEU A 180 -8.93 -23.70 -1.41
N SER A 181 -7.87 -22.98 -1.01
CA SER A 181 -6.83 -22.56 -1.95
C SER A 181 -5.95 -23.72 -2.42
N ALA A 182 -5.90 -24.82 -1.67
CA ALA A 182 -5.17 -26.04 -2.02
C ALA A 182 -6.10 -27.20 -2.42
N ASN A 183 -7.26 -27.32 -1.78
CA ASN A 183 -8.20 -28.45 -1.95
C ASN A 183 -9.49 -28.01 -2.64
N ALA A 184 -10.17 -28.95 -3.32
CA ALA A 184 -11.42 -28.67 -4.02
C ALA A 184 -12.63 -28.58 -3.07
N ASP A 185 -12.54 -29.19 -1.89
CA ASP A 185 -13.56 -29.20 -0.86
C ASP A 185 -12.93 -29.27 0.54
N HIS A 186 -13.76 -29.02 1.55
CA HIS A 186 -13.42 -29.18 2.96
C HIS A 186 -14.71 -29.26 3.80
N ILE A 187 -14.60 -29.73 5.05
CA ILE A 187 -15.70 -29.63 6.03
C ILE A 187 -15.30 -28.58 7.08
N ALA A 188 -16.01 -27.46 7.08
CA ALA A 188 -15.89 -26.45 8.13
C ALA A 188 -16.42 -27.04 9.43
N GLN A 189 -15.63 -26.99 10.51
CA GLN A 189 -16.02 -27.55 11.80
C GLN A 189 -15.60 -26.65 12.96
N VAL A 190 -16.54 -26.37 13.86
CA VAL A 190 -16.31 -25.57 15.06
C VAL A 190 -17.07 -26.18 16.24
N GLU A 191 -16.35 -26.42 17.33
CA GLU A 191 -16.96 -26.92 18.56
C GLU A 191 -17.53 -25.78 19.42
N ASN A 192 -18.70 -26.05 19.99
CA ASN A 192 -19.43 -25.18 20.91
C ASN A 192 -19.47 -23.72 20.41
N VAL A 193 -20.08 -23.49 19.26
CA VAL A 193 -20.22 -22.13 18.71
C VAL A 193 -21.00 -21.26 19.69
N MET A 194 -22.15 -21.77 20.15
CA MET A 194 -23.01 -21.17 21.17
C MET A 194 -23.92 -22.25 21.76
N GLU A 195 -24.29 -22.12 23.05
CA GLU A 195 -25.24 -23.03 23.73
C GLU A 195 -24.87 -24.52 23.59
N ASP A 196 -23.57 -24.84 23.63
CA ASP A 196 -23.03 -26.20 23.47
C ASP A 196 -23.40 -26.87 22.13
N VAL A 197 -23.72 -26.06 21.11
CA VAL A 197 -24.00 -26.52 19.75
C VAL A 197 -22.74 -26.43 18.89
N ASP A 198 -22.36 -27.56 18.31
CA ASP A 198 -21.30 -27.67 17.32
C ASP A 198 -21.78 -27.28 15.91
N PHE A 199 -20.87 -26.74 15.12
CA PHE A 199 -21.09 -26.43 13.70
C PHE A 199 -20.28 -27.39 12.82
N LYS A 200 -20.95 -27.96 11.81
CA LYS A 200 -20.32 -28.72 10.72
C LYS A 200 -21.01 -28.35 9.42
N HIS A 201 -20.23 -27.94 8.42
CA HIS A 201 -20.76 -27.57 7.11
C HIS A 201 -19.77 -27.98 6.01
N PRO A 202 -20.16 -28.90 5.10
CA PRO A 202 -19.35 -29.19 3.91
C PRO A 202 -19.36 -27.98 3.00
N ILE A 203 -18.21 -27.66 2.39
CA ILE A 203 -18.08 -26.53 1.47
C ILE A 203 -17.05 -26.85 0.40
N THR A 204 -17.37 -26.47 -0.83
CA THR A 204 -16.52 -26.63 -2.00
C THR A 204 -15.85 -25.31 -2.39
N ARG A 205 -14.75 -25.41 -3.14
CA ARG A 205 -14.10 -24.25 -3.77
C ARG A 205 -15.05 -23.55 -4.72
N ALA A 206 -15.89 -24.30 -5.45
CA ALA A 206 -16.86 -23.73 -6.38
C ALA A 206 -17.89 -22.85 -5.67
N GLU A 207 -18.44 -23.29 -4.54
CA GLU A 207 -19.36 -22.48 -3.73
C GLU A 207 -18.69 -21.24 -3.14
N PHE A 208 -17.44 -21.37 -2.67
CA PHE A 208 -16.65 -20.22 -2.22
C PHE A 208 -16.43 -19.21 -3.35
N GLU A 209 -16.13 -19.71 -4.55
CA GLU A 209 -15.92 -18.87 -5.73
C GLU A 209 -17.20 -18.11 -6.10
N GLU A 210 -18.34 -18.81 -6.15
CA GLU A 210 -19.65 -18.23 -6.45
C GLU A 210 -20.07 -17.17 -5.42
N LEU A 211 -19.81 -17.44 -4.13
CA LEU A 211 -20.10 -16.50 -3.04
C LEU A 211 -19.33 -15.16 -3.17
N SER A 212 -18.21 -15.17 -3.90
CA SER A 212 -17.29 -14.03 -3.99
C SER A 212 -17.09 -13.53 -5.43
N THR A 213 -18.01 -13.84 -6.34
CA THR A 213 -17.94 -13.44 -7.76
C THR A 213 -17.69 -11.94 -7.93
N ASP A 214 -18.37 -11.11 -7.14
CA ASP A 214 -18.22 -9.65 -7.15
C ASP A 214 -16.78 -9.18 -6.83
N LEU A 215 -16.06 -9.92 -5.99
CA LEU A 215 -14.66 -9.63 -5.68
C LEU A 215 -13.73 -10.07 -6.81
N PHE A 216 -14.00 -11.23 -7.42
CA PHE A 216 -13.15 -11.75 -8.50
C PHE A 216 -13.22 -10.90 -9.76
N GLU A 217 -14.37 -10.28 -10.06
CA GLU A 217 -14.52 -9.32 -11.16
C GLU A 217 -13.61 -8.09 -11.01
N ARG A 218 -13.27 -7.71 -9.78
CA ARG A 218 -12.42 -6.56 -9.47
C ARG A 218 -10.92 -6.86 -9.51
N VAL A 219 -10.51 -8.13 -9.51
CA VAL A 219 -9.10 -8.57 -9.47
C VAL A 219 -8.25 -7.94 -10.59
N ALA A 220 -8.81 -7.81 -11.79
CA ALA A 220 -8.13 -7.25 -12.94
C ALA A 220 -7.87 -5.74 -12.83
N SER A 221 -8.70 -5.01 -12.06
CA SER A 221 -8.75 -3.55 -12.09
C SER A 221 -7.44 -2.89 -11.64
N PRO A 222 -6.83 -3.25 -10.48
CA PRO A 222 -5.55 -2.67 -10.06
C PRO A 222 -4.44 -2.83 -11.11
N LEU A 223 -4.36 -3.98 -11.77
CA LEU A 223 -3.35 -4.25 -12.81
C LEU A 223 -3.53 -3.31 -14.00
N ARG A 224 -4.76 -3.21 -14.53
CA ARG A 224 -5.08 -2.32 -15.65
C ARG A 224 -4.82 -0.85 -15.30
N MET A 225 -5.21 -0.43 -14.11
CA MET A 225 -4.94 0.92 -13.60
C MET A 225 -3.44 1.20 -13.49
N ALA A 226 -2.62 0.22 -13.08
CA ALA A 226 -1.17 0.40 -12.97
C ALA A 226 -0.51 0.60 -14.34
N LEU A 227 -0.95 -0.15 -15.36
CA LEU A 227 -0.50 0.01 -16.75
C LEU A 227 -0.90 1.36 -17.34
N ASP A 228 -2.17 1.75 -17.18
CA ASP A 228 -2.69 3.05 -17.63
C ASP A 228 -1.93 4.21 -16.95
N SER A 229 -1.76 4.12 -15.63
CA SER A 229 -1.00 5.08 -14.84
C SER A 229 0.46 5.18 -15.30
N ALA A 230 1.08 4.06 -15.69
CA ALA A 230 2.43 4.03 -16.23
C ALA A 230 2.52 4.55 -17.68
N GLY A 231 1.40 4.62 -18.41
CA GLY A 231 1.38 4.85 -19.85
C GLY A 231 2.04 3.72 -20.63
N MET A 232 1.95 2.48 -20.12
CA MET A 232 2.62 1.31 -20.69
C MET A 232 1.61 0.23 -21.07
N THR A 233 1.93 -0.50 -22.13
CA THR A 233 1.19 -1.69 -22.55
C THR A 233 1.72 -2.94 -21.87
N LEU A 234 0.93 -4.01 -21.85
CA LEU A 234 1.38 -5.31 -21.34
C LEU A 234 2.59 -5.86 -22.13
N ALA A 235 2.73 -5.49 -23.40
CA ALA A 235 3.85 -5.90 -24.25
C ALA A 235 5.21 -5.41 -23.71
N GLU A 236 5.21 -4.26 -23.02
CA GLU A 236 6.41 -3.63 -22.45
C GLU A 236 6.75 -4.15 -21.04
N ILE A 237 5.94 -5.05 -20.47
CA ILE A 237 6.18 -5.67 -19.17
C ILE A 237 6.91 -6.99 -19.35
N ASP A 238 8.12 -7.09 -18.82
CA ASP A 238 8.95 -8.29 -18.90
C ASP A 238 8.44 -9.41 -17.98
N GLN A 239 7.99 -9.05 -16.77
CA GLN A 239 7.53 -10.02 -15.77
C GLN A 239 6.35 -9.48 -14.96
N VAL A 240 5.45 -10.39 -14.58
CA VAL A 240 4.40 -10.14 -13.60
C VAL A 240 4.68 -11.00 -12.38
N ILE A 241 4.88 -10.39 -11.21
CA ILE A 241 5.25 -11.08 -9.97
C ILE A 241 4.11 -10.94 -8.96
N LEU A 242 3.68 -12.07 -8.39
CA LEU A 242 2.63 -12.11 -7.39
C LEU A 242 3.19 -11.94 -5.98
N VAL A 243 2.49 -11.15 -5.17
CA VAL A 243 2.81 -10.83 -3.78
C VAL A 243 1.51 -10.88 -2.97
N GLY A 244 1.61 -11.05 -1.65
CA GLY A 244 0.45 -11.05 -0.77
C GLY A 244 -0.30 -12.38 -0.72
N GLY A 245 -0.75 -12.76 0.47
CA GLY A 245 -1.29 -14.09 0.74
C GLY A 245 -2.58 -14.44 -0.03
N SER A 246 -3.38 -13.46 -0.45
CA SER A 246 -4.65 -13.71 -1.13
C SER A 246 -4.46 -14.02 -2.63
N THR A 247 -3.28 -13.74 -3.20
CA THR A 247 -2.95 -14.20 -4.57
C THR A 247 -2.84 -15.72 -4.67
N ARG A 248 -2.73 -16.42 -3.54
CA ARG A 248 -2.72 -17.90 -3.49
C ARG A 248 -4.09 -18.52 -3.83
N ILE A 249 -5.16 -17.73 -3.85
CA ILE A 249 -6.49 -18.20 -4.26
C ILE A 249 -6.46 -18.52 -5.76
N PRO A 250 -6.80 -19.75 -6.20
CA PRO A 250 -6.72 -20.15 -7.61
C PRO A 250 -7.50 -19.24 -8.56
N LYS A 251 -8.71 -18.82 -8.17
CA LYS A 251 -9.53 -17.91 -8.97
C LYS A 251 -8.92 -16.53 -9.19
N VAL A 252 -8.16 -16.01 -8.22
CA VAL A 252 -7.41 -14.76 -8.36
C VAL A 252 -6.32 -14.93 -9.43
N GLN A 253 -5.54 -16.01 -9.36
CA GLN A 253 -4.53 -16.32 -10.38
C GLN A 253 -5.16 -16.52 -11.76
N GLN A 254 -6.29 -17.22 -11.85
CA GLN A 254 -7.03 -17.37 -13.12
C GLN A 254 -7.40 -16.01 -13.72
N LYS A 255 -7.98 -15.11 -12.92
CA LYS A 255 -8.35 -13.77 -13.38
C LYS A 255 -7.15 -12.92 -13.78
N LEU A 256 -6.02 -13.07 -13.11
CA LEU A 256 -4.79 -12.40 -13.53
C LEU A 256 -4.24 -12.99 -14.84
N GLN A 257 -4.26 -14.32 -14.98
CA GLN A 257 -3.82 -15.04 -16.19
C GLN A 257 -4.59 -14.58 -17.44
N GLU A 258 -5.90 -14.37 -17.30
CA GLU A 258 -6.77 -13.82 -18.35
C GLU A 258 -6.32 -12.41 -18.79
N VAL A 259 -5.93 -11.55 -17.84
CA VAL A 259 -5.53 -10.16 -18.10
C VAL A 259 -4.12 -10.06 -18.66
N VAL A 260 -3.21 -10.96 -18.26
CA VAL A 260 -1.82 -10.98 -18.74
C VAL A 260 -1.66 -11.84 -20.00
N GLU A 261 -2.75 -12.17 -20.69
CA GLU A 261 -2.76 -12.90 -21.97
C GLU A 261 -1.99 -14.23 -21.89
N GLY A 262 -2.14 -14.94 -20.77
CA GLY A 262 -1.48 -16.22 -20.57
C GLY A 262 0.01 -16.16 -20.18
N ARG A 263 0.61 -14.97 -20.02
CA ARG A 263 2.00 -14.82 -19.52
C ARG A 263 2.16 -15.42 -18.13
N GLU A 264 3.34 -15.98 -17.86
CA GLU A 264 3.63 -16.62 -16.57
C GLU A 264 3.51 -15.62 -15.40
N LEU A 265 2.78 -16.02 -14.35
CA LEU A 265 2.71 -15.30 -13.09
C LEU A 265 3.87 -15.76 -12.19
N GLY A 266 4.89 -14.92 -12.10
CA GLY A 266 6.12 -15.18 -11.39
C GLY A 266 5.91 -15.33 -9.88
N LYS A 267 6.55 -16.36 -9.32
CA LYS A 267 6.59 -16.69 -7.87
C LYS A 267 8.02 -16.66 -7.33
N SER A 268 8.89 -15.90 -7.98
CA SER A 268 10.35 -15.85 -7.73
C SER A 268 10.75 -15.09 -6.46
N LEU A 269 9.76 -14.62 -5.68
CA LEU A 269 9.94 -13.95 -4.40
C LEU A 269 9.11 -14.62 -3.31
N ASN A 270 9.63 -14.61 -2.09
CA ASN A 270 8.82 -14.92 -0.92
C ASN A 270 7.81 -13.78 -0.69
N ALA A 271 6.57 -14.03 -1.09
CA ALA A 271 5.46 -13.08 -1.00
C ALA A 271 5.15 -12.59 0.42
N ASP A 272 5.54 -13.34 1.45
CA ASP A 272 5.23 -12.99 2.85
C ASP A 272 6.32 -12.13 3.51
N GLU A 273 7.56 -12.17 3.01
CA GLU A 273 8.73 -11.53 3.63
C GLU A 273 9.34 -10.41 2.80
N ALA A 274 9.11 -10.38 1.48
CA ALA A 274 9.83 -9.49 0.57
C ALA A 274 9.69 -8.00 0.91
N ALA A 275 8.51 -7.55 1.34
CA ALA A 275 8.28 -6.16 1.75
C ALA A 275 9.10 -5.80 3.01
N ALA A 276 9.12 -6.69 4.01
CA ALA A 276 9.87 -6.48 5.25
C ALA A 276 11.39 -6.48 4.99
N LEU A 277 11.89 -7.41 4.17
CA LEU A 277 13.30 -7.48 3.80
C LEU A 277 13.76 -6.26 2.98
N GLY A 278 12.91 -5.78 2.06
CA GLY A 278 13.16 -4.55 1.32
C GLY A 278 13.21 -3.32 2.22
N ALA A 279 12.27 -3.21 3.16
CA ALA A 279 12.27 -2.13 4.16
C ALA A 279 13.51 -2.19 5.08
N ALA A 280 13.93 -3.40 5.48
CA ALA A 280 15.15 -3.59 6.26
C ALA A 280 16.41 -3.18 5.48
N TYR A 281 16.50 -3.51 4.19
CA TYR A 281 17.57 -3.04 3.32
C TYR A 281 17.59 -1.51 3.22
N GLN A 282 16.41 -0.89 3.05
CA GLN A 282 16.28 0.56 3.01
C GLN A 282 16.70 1.22 4.32
N ALA A 283 16.34 0.63 5.47
CA ALA A 283 16.79 1.10 6.77
C ALA A 283 18.32 1.03 6.91
N ALA A 284 18.93 -0.06 6.46
CA ALA A 284 20.39 -0.21 6.45
C ALA A 284 21.08 0.79 5.50
N TYR A 285 20.47 1.11 4.36
CA TYR A 285 20.97 2.13 3.42
C TYR A 285 20.91 3.55 4.00
N LEU A 286 19.85 3.90 4.73
CA LEU A 286 19.68 5.21 5.35
C LEU A 286 20.46 5.36 6.65
N SER A 287 20.81 4.26 7.30
CA SER A 287 21.57 4.26 8.55
C SER A 287 23.03 4.65 8.32
N LYS A 288 23.57 5.49 9.21
CA LYS A 288 24.99 5.87 9.20
C LYS A 288 25.91 4.75 9.69
N GLY A 289 25.36 3.73 10.37
CA GLY A 289 26.13 2.64 10.98
C GLY A 289 26.43 1.48 10.03
N PHE A 290 25.82 1.43 8.85
CA PHE A 290 25.97 0.35 7.90
C PHE A 290 26.40 0.88 6.53
N LYS A 291 27.15 0.05 5.78
CA LYS A 291 27.47 0.31 4.39
C LYS A 291 26.94 -0.82 3.53
N VAL A 292 25.78 -0.60 2.91
CA VAL A 292 25.21 -1.52 1.93
C VAL A 292 25.55 -1.09 0.51
N LYS A 293 25.39 -1.99 -0.47
CA LYS A 293 25.60 -1.63 -1.88
C LYS A 293 24.53 -0.63 -2.33
N VAL A 294 24.91 0.46 -2.99
CA VAL A 294 23.95 1.51 -3.37
C VAL A 294 22.92 0.95 -4.35
N PHE A 295 21.63 1.09 -4.05
CA PHE A 295 20.54 0.78 -4.98
C PHE A 295 19.59 1.96 -4.94
N HIS A 296 19.47 2.71 -6.03
CA HIS A 296 18.66 3.92 -6.03
C HIS A 296 17.17 3.57 -6.09
N VAL A 297 16.39 4.24 -5.26
CA VAL A 297 14.93 4.06 -5.19
C VAL A 297 14.28 5.37 -5.58
N LYS A 298 13.47 5.34 -6.64
CA LYS A 298 12.58 6.42 -7.06
C LYS A 298 11.15 5.92 -7.03
N ASP A 299 10.37 6.44 -6.10
CA ASP A 299 8.96 6.09 -5.93
C ASP A 299 8.09 7.14 -6.63
N ALA A 300 6.81 6.87 -6.87
CA ALA A 300 5.91 7.71 -7.65
C ALA A 300 4.92 8.46 -6.75
N ASN A 301 4.78 9.77 -6.97
CA ASN A 301 3.77 10.56 -6.29
C ASN A 301 2.38 10.33 -6.89
N LEU A 302 1.53 9.54 -6.24
CA LEU A 302 0.20 9.21 -6.75
C LEU A 302 -0.76 10.41 -6.81
N PHE A 303 -0.69 11.29 -5.81
CA PHE A 303 -1.62 12.40 -5.68
C PHE A 303 -0.93 13.71 -6.06
N PRO A 304 -1.36 14.41 -7.11
CA PRO A 304 -0.79 15.70 -7.47
C PRO A 304 -0.76 16.66 -6.27
N ILE A 305 0.32 17.41 -6.10
CA ILE A 305 0.49 18.41 -5.04
C ILE A 305 0.62 19.77 -5.69
N GLN A 306 -0.17 20.73 -5.22
CA GLN A 306 -0.15 22.11 -5.69
C GLN A 306 0.03 23.08 -4.52
N VAL A 307 0.42 24.30 -4.86
CA VAL A 307 0.47 25.43 -3.93
C VAL A 307 -0.50 26.51 -4.37
N ASP A 308 -1.29 26.95 -3.40
CA ASP A 308 -2.30 27.97 -3.54
C ASP A 308 -1.90 29.18 -2.67
N PHE A 309 -1.89 30.36 -3.29
CA PHE A 309 -1.55 31.62 -2.63
C PHE A 309 -2.25 32.78 -3.32
N THR A 310 -2.39 33.90 -2.61
CA THR A 310 -3.05 35.09 -3.14
C THR A 310 -2.02 36.13 -3.51
N ARG A 311 -2.13 36.74 -4.69
CA ARG A 311 -1.23 37.80 -5.16
C ARG A 311 -2.02 39.05 -5.48
N GLU A 312 -1.49 40.21 -5.09
CA GLU A 312 -2.02 41.50 -5.51
C GLU A 312 -1.78 41.74 -7.01
N VAL A 313 -2.82 42.16 -7.70
CA VAL A 313 -2.79 42.53 -9.11
C VAL A 313 -3.42 43.91 -9.26
N ASP A 314 -2.73 44.80 -9.94
CA ASP A 314 -3.29 46.08 -10.38
C ASP A 314 -3.73 45.95 -11.83
N THR A 315 -5.03 46.10 -12.08
CA THR A 315 -5.59 46.14 -13.43
C THR A 315 -6.35 47.45 -13.60
N ASN A 316 -5.83 48.35 -14.43
CA ASN A 316 -6.41 49.68 -14.70
C ASN A 316 -6.64 50.53 -13.43
N GLY A 317 -5.71 50.52 -12.47
CA GLY A 317 -5.77 51.33 -11.26
C GLY A 317 -6.67 50.78 -10.15
N LYS A 318 -7.28 49.60 -10.35
CA LYS A 318 -8.01 48.86 -9.31
C LYS A 318 -7.11 47.76 -8.75
N LYS A 319 -6.72 47.90 -7.49
CA LYS A 319 -6.07 46.84 -6.72
C LYS A 319 -7.05 45.71 -6.47
N GLY A 320 -6.69 44.51 -6.90
CA GLY A 320 -7.44 43.28 -6.67
C GLY A 320 -6.56 42.16 -6.17
N LEU A 321 -7.19 41.15 -5.56
CA LEU A 321 -6.53 39.93 -5.12
C LEU A 321 -6.79 38.83 -6.16
N LYS A 322 -5.72 38.20 -6.66
CA LYS A 322 -5.80 37.05 -7.54
C LYS A 322 -5.35 35.80 -6.80
N HIS A 323 -6.22 34.78 -6.74
CA HIS A 323 -5.82 33.45 -6.29
C HIS A 323 -5.01 32.75 -7.38
N VAL A 324 -3.82 32.31 -7.01
CA VAL A 324 -2.88 31.61 -7.89
C VAL A 324 -2.76 30.18 -7.39
N ARG A 325 -3.00 29.21 -8.28
CA ARG A 325 -2.75 27.79 -8.04
C ARG A 325 -1.60 27.34 -8.94
N ARG A 326 -0.59 26.67 -8.36
CA ARG A 326 0.57 26.16 -9.10
C ARG A 326 0.84 24.71 -8.74
N LEU A 327 0.79 23.84 -9.75
CA LEU A 327 1.15 22.44 -9.59
C LEU A 327 2.65 22.31 -9.26
N LEU A 328 2.96 21.76 -8.10
CA LEU A 328 4.33 21.44 -7.70
C LEU A 328 4.72 20.05 -8.17
N PHE A 329 3.96 19.02 -7.82
CA PHE A 329 4.26 17.65 -8.20
C PHE A 329 3.06 17.07 -8.92
N SER A 330 3.25 16.65 -10.17
CA SER A 330 2.19 15.97 -10.93
C SER A 330 1.98 14.54 -10.41
N LYS A 331 0.91 13.90 -10.88
CA LYS A 331 0.70 12.46 -10.73
C LYS A 331 1.89 11.72 -11.36
N ASN A 332 2.31 10.65 -10.68
CA ASN A 332 3.45 9.78 -11.02
C ASN A 332 4.82 10.47 -11.09
N ASN A 333 4.93 11.72 -10.64
CA ASN A 333 6.24 12.36 -10.57
C ASN A 333 7.15 11.61 -9.59
N LEU A 334 8.40 11.36 -9.98
CA LEU A 334 9.32 10.56 -9.19
C LEU A 334 9.82 11.33 -7.96
N TYR A 335 9.85 10.68 -6.80
CA TYR A 335 10.39 11.22 -5.56
C TYR A 335 11.43 10.25 -4.93
N PRO A 336 12.39 10.76 -4.15
CA PRO A 336 12.55 12.15 -3.69
C PRO A 336 12.99 13.12 -4.80
N GLN A 337 12.37 14.29 -4.84
CA GLN A 337 12.70 15.42 -5.71
C GLN A 337 12.46 16.74 -4.93
N LYS A 338 13.34 17.72 -5.13
CA LYS A 338 13.17 19.08 -4.59
C LYS A 338 12.72 20.03 -5.70
N LYS A 339 11.72 20.86 -5.43
CA LYS A 339 11.37 22.02 -6.26
C LYS A 339 11.53 23.31 -5.46
N VAL A 340 12.10 24.33 -6.11
CA VAL A 340 12.26 25.66 -5.53
C VAL A 340 11.33 26.59 -6.30
N MET A 341 10.49 27.32 -5.57
CA MET A 341 9.60 28.33 -6.12
C MET A 341 9.90 29.68 -5.49
N THR A 342 10.08 30.68 -6.34
CA THR A 342 10.31 32.07 -5.91
C THR A 342 9.01 32.86 -6.03
N PHE A 343 8.61 33.49 -4.93
CA PHE A 343 7.44 34.34 -4.87
C PHE A 343 7.87 35.81 -5.00
N THR A 344 7.71 36.36 -6.20
CA THR A 344 8.01 37.76 -6.48
C THR A 344 6.77 38.62 -6.23
N ARG A 345 6.95 39.83 -5.69
CA ARG A 345 5.89 40.85 -5.46
C ARG A 345 5.03 40.67 -4.19
N HIS A 346 5.59 40.07 -3.15
CA HIS A 346 5.04 40.15 -1.80
C HIS A 346 5.95 41.05 -0.98
N VAL A 347 5.39 42.14 -0.44
CA VAL A 347 6.10 43.09 0.44
C VAL A 347 5.83 42.79 1.91
N GLU A 348 4.68 42.17 2.18
CA GLU A 348 4.25 41.72 3.50
C GLU A 348 4.16 40.19 3.56
N ASP A 349 3.99 39.68 4.79
CA ASP A 349 3.75 38.27 5.03
C ASP A 349 2.45 37.80 4.36
N PHE A 350 2.47 36.60 3.78
CA PHE A 350 1.31 36.02 3.13
C PHE A 350 1.18 34.53 3.45
N ASP A 351 -0.04 34.02 3.34
CA ASP A 351 -0.35 32.62 3.55
C ASP A 351 -0.11 31.80 2.27
N ILE A 352 0.52 30.65 2.45
CA ILE A 352 0.74 29.64 1.43
C ILE A 352 0.05 28.36 1.88
N PHE A 353 -0.82 27.84 1.02
CA PHE A 353 -1.52 26.59 1.24
C PHE A 353 -0.95 25.53 0.29
N VAL A 354 -0.60 24.37 0.83
CA VAL A 354 -0.22 23.21 0.04
C VAL A 354 -1.42 22.27 0.04
N ASN A 355 -1.94 22.00 -1.14
CA ASN A 355 -3.16 21.24 -1.35
C ASN A 355 -2.88 20.09 -2.33
N TYR A 356 -3.76 19.11 -2.35
CA TYR A 356 -3.80 18.20 -3.49
C TYR A 356 -4.31 18.94 -4.74
N GLY A 357 -3.75 18.58 -5.89
CA GLY A 357 -4.17 19.07 -7.20
C GLY A 357 -5.39 18.32 -7.72
N ASP A 358 -5.41 18.06 -9.03
CA ASP A 358 -6.52 17.32 -9.64
C ASP A 358 -6.57 15.87 -9.15
N LEU A 359 -7.72 15.48 -8.59
CA LEU A 359 -8.04 14.14 -8.10
C LEU A 359 -9.20 13.51 -8.88
N SER A 360 -9.57 14.05 -10.04
CA SER A 360 -10.67 13.55 -10.89
C SER A 360 -10.53 12.09 -11.32
N PHE A 361 -9.31 11.55 -11.28
CA PHE A 361 -9.01 10.15 -11.56
C PHE A 361 -9.42 9.19 -10.43
N LEU A 362 -9.80 9.70 -9.26
CA LEU A 362 -10.31 8.91 -8.15
C LEU A 362 -11.83 8.72 -8.30
N GLY A 363 -12.31 7.51 -8.02
CA GLY A 363 -13.74 7.25 -7.98
C GLY A 363 -14.45 8.03 -6.87
N GLU A 364 -15.77 8.22 -7.00
CA GLU A 364 -16.57 9.00 -6.05
C GLU A 364 -16.43 8.50 -4.61
N GLN A 365 -16.42 7.17 -4.42
CA GLN A 365 -16.25 6.56 -3.11
C GLN A 365 -14.85 6.79 -2.52
N GLU A 366 -13.82 6.83 -3.36
CA GLU A 366 -12.46 7.12 -2.91
C GLU A 366 -12.31 8.58 -2.51
N LEU A 367 -12.88 9.50 -3.28
CA LEU A 367 -12.90 10.92 -2.94
C LEU A 367 -13.60 11.20 -1.61
N LYS A 368 -14.73 10.52 -1.34
CA LYS A 368 -15.42 10.60 -0.04
C LYS A 368 -14.52 10.16 1.12
N ASN A 369 -13.70 9.13 0.90
CA ASN A 369 -12.79 8.58 1.91
C ASN A 369 -11.44 9.31 1.99
N PHE A 370 -11.12 10.18 1.02
CA PHE A 370 -9.82 10.85 0.93
C PHE A 370 -9.62 11.90 2.04
N GLY A 371 -10.71 12.46 2.57
CA GLY A 371 -10.68 13.43 3.66
C GLY A 371 -10.24 14.82 3.21
N SER A 372 -9.43 15.50 4.03
CA SER A 372 -9.00 16.89 3.77
C SER A 372 -8.13 16.98 2.52
N LEU A 373 -8.51 17.90 1.62
CA LEU A 373 -7.69 18.26 0.45
C LEU A 373 -6.53 19.20 0.80
N ASN A 374 -6.56 19.81 2.00
CA ASN A 374 -5.46 20.60 2.51
C ASN A 374 -4.41 19.71 3.17
N ILE A 375 -3.17 19.81 2.66
CA ILE A 375 -2.02 19.09 3.20
C ILE A 375 -1.41 19.91 4.33
N THR A 376 -1.17 21.20 4.12
CA THR A 376 -0.68 22.11 5.16
C THR A 376 -0.94 23.57 4.79
N ALA A 377 -0.94 24.45 5.79
CA ALA A 377 -0.95 25.88 5.65
C ALA A 377 0.28 26.45 6.36
N SER A 378 0.99 27.38 5.73
CA SER A 378 2.17 28.02 6.30
C SER A 378 2.17 29.52 5.98
N LYS A 379 2.66 30.32 6.92
CA LYS A 379 2.98 31.73 6.69
C LYS A 379 4.37 31.84 6.07
N SER A 380 4.57 32.78 5.14
CA SER A 380 5.86 33.06 4.49
C SER A 380 7.04 33.17 5.48
N SER A 381 6.83 33.80 6.64
CA SER A 381 7.83 33.94 7.71
C SER A 381 8.24 32.64 8.42
N ARG A 382 7.58 31.51 8.15
CA ARG A 382 7.85 30.19 8.77
C ARG A 382 8.20 29.08 7.78
N ILE A 383 8.49 29.41 6.52
CA ILE A 383 8.81 28.40 5.49
C ILE A 383 10.24 27.88 5.66
N LEU A 384 10.38 26.77 6.39
CA LEU A 384 11.59 25.95 6.43
C LEU A 384 11.23 24.56 5.90
N ALA A 385 11.63 24.27 4.65
CA ALA A 385 11.65 22.97 3.97
C ALA A 385 10.40 22.07 4.12
N LEU A 386 9.58 22.00 3.06
CA LEU A 386 8.56 20.97 2.85
C LEU A 386 9.11 19.78 2.06
#